data_AF-A0A257MXQ8-F1
#
_entry.id   AF-A0A257MXQ8-F1
#
_cell.length_a   1.000
_cell.length_b   1.000
_cell.length_c   1.000
_cell.angle_alpha   90.00
_cell.angle_beta   90.00
_cell.angle_gamma   90.00
#
_symmetry.space_group_name_H-M   'P 1'
#
loop_
_entity.id
_entity.type
_entity.pdbx_description
1 polymer ?
#
loop_
_entity_poly.entity_id
_entity_poly.type
_entity_poly.pdbx_seq_one_letter_code
_entity_poly.pdbx_strand_id
1 'polypeptide(L)'
;MECGYCQFGVVPVENSTEGVISYTLDRFLTSPLKICGEVEIRVHQNLMGHVTSLAEITEVFSHQQSLAQCRQWLAKHLPHARHTAVDSNAEAARLASINKHTAAIAGMIAAEVYNLTIIEKNIEDEPNNTTRFIIIGQQSPSPTGNDKTSLVVSTGNQPGALHKILEPFAKFGIGMVHIESRPSRQGLWDYVFFIDIEGHSEDKGVAQALDTVKDCVKMFKLLGSYPKAVL
;
A
#
# COMPACT_ATOMS: atom_id res chain seq x y z
N MET A 1 13.98 9.81 9.20
CA MET A 1 14.06 10.85 8.15
C MET A 1 13.99 12.25 8.74
N GLU A 2 12.97 12.60 9.52
CA GLU A 2 12.87 13.96 10.12
C GLU A 2 14.07 14.32 11.01
N CYS A 3 14.66 13.34 11.71
CA CYS A 3 15.88 13.54 12.50
C CYS A 3 17.21 13.34 11.72
N GLY A 4 17.18 13.19 10.39
CA GLY A 4 18.39 13.07 9.55
C GLY A 4 19.07 11.70 9.48
N TYR A 5 18.62 10.69 10.25
CA TYR A 5 19.26 9.36 10.28
C TYR A 5 19.08 8.50 9.03
N CYS A 6 18.10 8.81 8.17
CA CYS A 6 17.82 8.08 6.94
C CYS A 6 17.42 9.07 5.86
N GLN A 7 17.82 8.81 4.61
CA GLN A 7 17.52 9.67 3.46
C GLN A 7 16.13 9.40 2.86
N PHE A 8 15.72 8.12 2.84
CA PHE A 8 14.42 7.69 2.33
C PHE A 8 13.74 6.69 3.27
N GLY A 9 12.43 6.53 3.10
CA GLY A 9 11.64 5.49 3.74
C GLY A 9 10.59 4.96 2.77
N VAL A 10 10.23 3.68 2.91
CA VAL A 10 9.22 3.03 2.09
C VAL A 10 8.06 2.69 3.01
N VAL A 11 6.89 3.24 2.72
CA VAL A 11 5.69 3.09 3.57
C VAL A 11 4.50 2.61 2.74
N PRO A 12 3.69 1.67 3.25
CA PRO A 12 2.54 1.19 2.54
C PRO A 12 1.38 2.19 2.67
N VAL A 13 0.63 2.41 1.59
CA VAL A 13 -0.50 3.34 1.56
C VAL A 13 -1.82 2.70 1.16
N GLU A 14 -1.77 1.63 0.38
CA GLU A 14 -2.96 1.00 -0.16
C GLU A 14 -2.69 -0.47 -0.46
N ASN A 15 -3.65 -1.33 -0.16
CA ASN A 15 -3.67 -2.72 -0.58
C ASN A 15 -4.93 -2.96 -1.40
N SER A 16 -4.83 -3.69 -2.51
CA SER A 16 -5.96 -3.94 -3.40
C SER A 16 -7.14 -4.67 -2.75
N THR A 17 -6.88 -5.40 -1.66
CA THR A 17 -7.87 -6.22 -0.94
C THR A 17 -8.37 -5.52 0.33
N GLU A 18 -7.46 -4.89 1.08
CA GLU A 18 -7.76 -4.28 2.38
C GLU A 18 -8.04 -2.77 2.31
N GLY A 19 -7.80 -2.16 1.15
CA GLY A 19 -7.98 -0.74 0.92
C GLY A 19 -6.85 0.10 1.52
N VAL A 20 -7.19 1.33 1.92
CA VAL A 20 -6.23 2.37 2.28
C VAL A 20 -5.68 2.21 3.69
N ILE A 21 -4.35 2.35 3.82
CA ILE A 21 -3.63 2.31 5.09
C ILE A 21 -3.66 3.70 5.73
N SER A 22 -4.76 3.92 6.45
CA SER A 22 -5.15 5.17 7.10
C SER A 22 -4.03 5.83 7.93
N TYR A 23 -3.26 5.05 8.69
CA TYR A 23 -2.24 5.59 9.57
C TYR A 23 -1.14 6.34 8.82
N THR A 24 -0.70 5.78 7.67
CA THR A 24 0.33 6.38 6.83
C THR A 24 -0.16 7.71 6.25
N LEU A 25 -1.40 7.75 5.73
CA LEU A 25 -2.00 8.98 5.19
C LEU A 25 -2.13 10.08 6.24
N ASP A 26 -2.65 9.75 7.42
CA ASP A 26 -2.83 10.73 8.51
C ASP A 26 -1.49 11.38 8.91
N ARG A 27 -0.36 10.67 8.80
CA ARG A 27 0.98 11.21 9.09
C ARG A 27 1.46 12.24 8.08
N PHE A 28 1.04 12.13 6.81
CA PHE A 28 1.37 13.15 5.81
C PHE A 28 0.74 14.50 6.07
N LEU A 29 -0.30 14.59 6.89
CA LEU A 29 -0.88 15.88 7.26
C LEU A 29 0.14 16.75 8.01
N THR A 30 0.89 16.15 8.94
CA THR A 30 1.82 16.86 9.83
C THR A 30 3.27 16.80 9.39
N SER A 31 3.68 15.74 8.68
CA SER A 31 5.08 15.56 8.28
C SER A 31 5.50 16.54 7.17
N PRO A 32 6.72 17.09 7.20
CA PRO A 32 7.27 17.89 6.09
C PRO A 32 7.80 17.04 4.94
N LEU A 33 7.78 15.71 5.05
CA LEU A 33 8.31 14.81 4.03
C LEU A 33 7.45 14.82 2.76
N LYS A 34 8.11 14.57 1.63
CA LYS A 34 7.50 14.49 0.31
C LYS A 34 7.56 13.07 -0.23
N ILE A 35 6.61 12.76 -1.12
CA ILE A 35 6.62 11.55 -1.91
C ILE A 35 7.56 11.76 -3.10
N CYS A 36 8.53 10.86 -3.20
CA CYS A 36 9.61 10.89 -4.20
C CYS A 36 9.48 9.76 -5.23
N GLY A 37 8.58 8.81 -4.99
CA GLY A 37 8.39 7.63 -5.84
C GLY A 37 7.29 6.74 -5.29
N GLU A 38 6.88 5.77 -6.10
CA GLU A 38 5.98 4.71 -5.69
C GLU A 38 6.46 3.36 -6.23
N VAL A 39 6.06 2.29 -5.57
CA VAL A 39 6.30 0.91 -6.00
C VAL A 39 5.07 0.07 -5.66
N GLU A 40 4.68 -0.78 -6.59
CA GLU A 40 3.61 -1.75 -6.39
C GLU A 40 4.22 -3.14 -6.26
N ILE A 41 3.91 -3.82 -5.15
CA ILE A 41 4.47 -5.12 -4.83
C ILE A 41 3.33 -6.13 -4.74
N ARG A 42 3.38 -7.16 -5.60
CA ARG A 42 2.46 -8.29 -5.52
C ARG A 42 2.71 -9.10 -4.26
N VAL A 43 1.64 -9.39 -3.54
CA VAL A 43 1.65 -10.18 -2.31
C VAL A 43 1.47 -11.65 -2.70
N HIS A 44 2.58 -12.37 -2.77
CA HIS A 44 2.59 -13.81 -2.99
C HIS A 44 2.69 -14.57 -1.67
N GLN A 45 1.79 -15.53 -1.48
CA GLN A 45 1.75 -16.41 -0.33
C GLN A 45 2.33 -17.77 -0.75
N ASN A 46 3.34 -18.22 -0.02
CA ASN A 46 4.05 -19.46 -0.36
C ASN A 46 3.93 -20.42 0.80
N LEU A 47 3.70 -21.70 0.50
CA LEU A 47 3.78 -22.77 1.47
C LEU A 47 5.25 -23.16 1.65
N MET A 48 5.74 -23.13 2.87
CA MET A 48 7.15 -23.40 3.18
C MET A 48 7.32 -24.25 4.43
N GLY A 49 8.37 -25.06 4.46
CA GLY A 49 8.66 -25.97 5.56
C GLY A 49 9.92 -26.81 5.30
N HIS A 50 10.19 -27.77 6.18
CA HIS A 50 11.25 -28.77 6.01
C HIS A 50 10.74 -30.11 5.47
N VAL A 51 9.42 -30.24 5.30
CA VAL A 51 8.82 -31.45 4.75
C VAL A 51 9.16 -31.59 3.26
N THR A 52 9.23 -32.83 2.80
CA THR A 52 9.50 -33.14 1.39
C THR A 52 8.23 -33.46 0.60
N SER A 53 7.15 -33.79 1.30
CA SER A 53 5.86 -34.13 0.72
C SER A 53 4.72 -33.41 1.45
N LEU A 54 3.72 -32.96 0.69
CA LEU A 54 2.52 -32.33 1.25
C LEU A 54 1.78 -33.26 2.23
N ALA A 55 1.84 -34.58 2.03
CA ALA A 55 1.19 -35.56 2.89
C ALA A 55 1.80 -35.66 4.30
N GLU A 56 3.00 -35.11 4.50
CA GLU A 56 3.68 -35.09 5.81
C GLU A 56 3.26 -33.89 6.67
N ILE A 57 2.50 -32.95 6.11
CA ILE A 57 2.09 -31.71 6.78
C ILE A 57 0.89 -32.00 7.68
N THR A 58 1.09 -31.90 8.98
CA THR A 58 0.03 -32.07 9.97
C THR A 58 -0.57 -30.75 10.42
N GLU A 59 0.18 -29.66 10.28
CA GLU A 59 -0.25 -28.32 10.70
C GLU A 59 0.38 -27.21 9.85
N VAL A 60 -0.43 -26.20 9.54
CA VAL A 60 -0.05 -25.00 8.80
C VAL A 60 -0.24 -23.77 9.68
N PHE A 61 0.84 -23.01 9.89
CA PHE A 61 0.82 -21.73 10.60
C PHE A 61 0.78 -20.56 9.61
N SER A 62 0.03 -19.52 9.92
CA SER A 62 0.12 -18.22 9.23
C SER A 62 -0.65 -17.15 9.98
N HIS A 63 -0.56 -15.89 9.54
CA HIS A 63 -1.49 -14.87 9.98
C HIS A 63 -2.92 -15.24 9.56
N GLN A 64 -3.93 -14.83 10.34
CA GLN A 64 -5.33 -15.16 10.07
C GLN A 64 -5.77 -14.73 8.65
N GLN A 65 -5.31 -13.58 8.17
CA GLN A 65 -5.62 -13.10 6.83
C GLN A 65 -4.99 -13.98 5.73
N SER A 66 -3.74 -14.40 5.90
CA SER A 66 -3.05 -15.26 4.92
C SER A 66 -3.67 -16.66 4.86
N LEU A 67 -4.12 -17.22 5.99
CA LEU A 67 -4.92 -18.46 6.00
C LEU A 67 -6.23 -18.28 5.23
N ALA A 68 -6.92 -17.15 5.41
CA ALA A 68 -8.16 -16.86 4.71
C ALA A 68 -7.95 -16.68 3.20
N GLN A 69 -6.83 -16.05 2.80
CA GLN A 69 -6.45 -15.82 1.41
C GLN A 69 -6.00 -17.08 0.68
N CYS A 70 -5.66 -18.18 1.36
CA CYS A 70 -5.23 -19.44 0.74
C CYS A 70 -6.20 -20.59 1.03
N ARG A 71 -7.44 -20.27 1.42
CA ARG A 71 -8.38 -21.25 1.98
C ARG A 71 -8.77 -22.30 0.95
N GLN A 72 -9.00 -21.90 -0.31
CA GLN A 72 -9.41 -22.86 -1.34
C GLN A 72 -8.27 -23.82 -1.66
N TRP A 73 -7.04 -23.30 -1.75
CA TRP A 73 -5.86 -24.12 -1.99
C TRP A 73 -5.64 -25.12 -0.86
N LEU A 74 -5.70 -24.67 0.40
CA LEU A 74 -5.54 -25.52 1.59
C LEU A 74 -6.61 -26.61 1.66
N ALA A 75 -7.88 -26.27 1.42
CA ALA A 75 -8.97 -27.25 1.45
C ALA A 75 -8.81 -28.34 0.38
N LYS A 76 -8.20 -28.02 -0.76
CA LYS A 76 -7.97 -28.95 -1.87
C LYS A 76 -6.76 -29.85 -1.66
N HIS A 77 -5.64 -29.31 -1.17
CA HIS A 77 -4.36 -30.02 -1.14
C HIS A 77 -3.97 -30.54 0.26
N LEU A 78 -4.43 -29.87 1.32
CA LEU A 78 -4.13 -30.20 2.72
C LEU A 78 -5.42 -30.33 3.57
N PRO A 79 -6.43 -31.13 3.16
CA PRO A 79 -7.70 -31.23 3.89
C PRO A 79 -7.57 -31.84 5.30
N HIS A 80 -6.45 -32.50 5.58
CA HIS A 80 -6.15 -33.17 6.85
C HIS A 80 -5.30 -32.32 7.79
N ALA A 81 -4.67 -31.25 7.31
CA ALA A 81 -3.79 -30.42 8.13
C ALA A 81 -4.60 -29.46 9.01
N ARG A 82 -4.16 -29.27 10.25
CA ARG A 82 -4.71 -28.23 11.13
C ARG A 82 -4.22 -26.86 10.67
N HIS A 83 -5.08 -25.85 10.68
CA HIS A 83 -4.68 -24.47 10.41
C HIS A 83 -4.65 -23.67 11.71
N THR A 84 -3.51 -23.08 12.04
CA THR A 84 -3.31 -22.33 13.28
C THR A 84 -2.89 -20.90 12.98
N ALA A 85 -3.75 -19.96 13.37
CA ALA A 85 -3.48 -18.53 13.23
C ALA A 85 -2.45 -18.08 14.28
N VAL A 86 -1.48 -17.28 13.86
CA VAL A 86 -0.44 -16.67 14.71
C VAL A 86 -0.29 -15.19 14.41
N ASP A 87 0.51 -14.49 15.22
CA ASP A 87 0.60 -13.02 15.21
C ASP A 87 1.18 -12.44 13.90
N SER A 88 1.99 -13.19 13.16
CA SER A 88 2.52 -12.75 11.87
C SER A 88 3.00 -13.90 10.99
N ASN A 89 3.15 -13.64 9.69
CA ASN A 89 3.73 -14.61 8.74
C ASN A 89 5.21 -14.90 9.03
N ALA A 90 5.94 -13.95 9.61
CA ALA A 90 7.31 -14.20 10.08
C ALA A 90 7.32 -15.16 11.27
N GLU A 91 6.40 -15.00 12.22
CA GLU A 91 6.25 -15.92 13.35
C GLU A 91 5.84 -17.31 12.89
N ALA A 92 4.94 -17.41 11.91
CA ALA A 92 4.58 -18.69 11.30
C ALA A 92 5.81 -19.41 10.71
N ALA A 93 6.63 -18.71 9.93
CA ALA A 93 7.86 -19.28 9.37
C ALA A 93 8.85 -19.69 10.47
N ARG A 94 8.99 -18.90 11.53
CA ARG A 94 9.81 -19.27 12.70
C ARG A 94 9.31 -20.54 13.38
N LEU A 95 8.01 -20.72 13.53
CA LEU A 95 7.44 -21.93 14.14
C LEU A 95 7.61 -23.16 13.24
N ALA A 96 7.46 -22.98 11.93
CA ALA A 96 7.64 -24.06 10.96
C ALA A 96 9.10 -24.53 10.85
N SER A 97 10.08 -23.66 11.12
CA SER A 97 11.50 -24.06 11.12
C SER A 97 11.90 -24.91 12.32
N ILE A 98 11.11 -24.90 13.39
CA ILE A 98 11.37 -25.68 14.61
C ILE A 98 10.78 -27.09 14.50
N ASN A 99 9.62 -27.25 13.86
CA ASN A 99 8.85 -28.50 13.86
C ASN A 99 8.85 -29.19 12.48
N LYS A 100 9.27 -30.46 12.44
CA LYS A 100 9.54 -31.22 11.20
C LYS A 100 8.31 -31.60 10.35
N HIS A 101 7.09 -31.52 10.89
CA HIS A 101 5.85 -31.87 10.19
C HIS A 101 4.90 -30.69 10.01
N THR A 102 5.44 -29.48 10.15
CA THR A 102 4.64 -28.27 10.06
C THR A 102 5.09 -27.43 8.88
N ALA A 103 4.15 -26.67 8.34
CA ALA A 103 4.41 -25.71 7.29
C ALA A 103 3.96 -24.31 7.73
N ALA A 104 4.45 -23.31 7.04
CA ALA A 104 4.03 -21.94 7.17
C ALA A 104 3.53 -21.41 5.83
N ILE A 105 2.61 -20.44 5.88
CA ILE A 105 2.30 -19.59 4.74
C ILE A 105 2.92 -18.21 4.98
N ALA A 106 3.83 -17.82 4.11
CA ALA A 106 4.49 -16.52 4.17
C ALA A 106 5.05 -16.07 2.81
N GLY A 107 5.55 -14.83 2.76
CA GLY A 107 6.31 -14.33 1.62
C GLY A 107 7.69 -14.97 1.51
N MET A 108 8.25 -14.99 0.30
CA MET A 108 9.52 -15.67 -0.03
C MET A 108 10.70 -15.30 0.90
N ILE A 109 10.78 -14.03 1.34
CA ILE A 109 11.84 -13.55 2.24
C ILE A 109 11.86 -14.32 3.57
N ALA A 110 10.70 -14.73 4.08
CA ALA A 110 10.63 -15.48 5.33
C ALA A 110 11.29 -16.87 5.20
N ALA A 111 11.21 -17.49 4.01
CA ALA A 111 11.88 -18.76 3.74
C ALA A 111 13.41 -18.61 3.83
N GLU A 112 13.97 -17.52 3.28
CA GLU A 112 15.41 -17.24 3.38
C GLU A 112 15.84 -16.97 4.82
N VAL A 113 15.09 -16.13 5.55
CA VAL A 113 15.41 -15.75 6.94
C VAL A 113 15.40 -16.95 7.89
N TYR A 114 14.44 -17.87 7.72
CA TYR A 114 14.28 -19.04 8.60
C TYR A 114 14.79 -20.34 7.99
N ASN A 115 15.51 -20.28 6.86
CA ASN A 115 16.09 -21.41 6.14
C ASN A 115 15.06 -22.52 5.81
N LEU A 116 13.86 -22.11 5.39
CA LEU A 116 12.80 -23.03 4.97
C LEU A 116 12.85 -23.27 3.46
N THR A 117 12.40 -24.45 3.03
CA THR A 117 12.19 -24.73 1.61
C THR A 117 10.78 -24.31 1.22
N ILE A 118 10.65 -23.63 0.08
CA ILE A 118 9.33 -23.36 -0.50
C ILE A 118 8.86 -24.65 -1.17
N ILE A 119 7.76 -25.19 -0.63
CA ILE A 119 7.15 -26.44 -1.09
C ILE A 119 6.25 -26.13 -2.28
N GLU A 120 5.41 -25.10 -2.15
CA GLU A 120 4.50 -24.63 -3.19
C GLU A 120 4.49 -23.11 -3.23
N LYS A 121 4.54 -22.56 -4.44
CA LYS A 121 4.57 -21.11 -4.69
C LYS A 121 3.18 -20.58 -5.02
N ASN A 122 2.92 -19.33 -4.64
CA ASN A 122 1.75 -18.56 -5.03
C ASN A 122 0.42 -19.31 -4.81
N ILE A 123 0.20 -19.74 -3.57
CA ILE A 123 -0.98 -20.53 -3.17
C ILE A 123 -2.18 -19.65 -2.77
N GLU A 124 -2.05 -18.32 -2.90
CA GLU A 124 -3.16 -17.40 -2.73
C GLU A 124 -4.31 -17.70 -3.71
N ASP A 125 -5.54 -17.58 -3.22
CA ASP A 125 -6.76 -17.78 -4.00
C ASP A 125 -6.93 -16.65 -5.05
N GLU A 126 -6.43 -15.45 -4.75
CA GLU A 126 -6.49 -14.26 -5.63
C GLU A 126 -5.06 -13.77 -6.00
N PRO A 127 -4.58 -14.01 -7.24
CA PRO A 127 -3.20 -13.74 -7.63
C PRO A 127 -2.88 -12.25 -7.85
N ASN A 128 -3.91 -11.39 -7.86
CA ASN A 128 -3.77 -9.95 -8.14
C ASN A 128 -3.63 -9.10 -6.88
N ASN A 129 -3.47 -9.70 -5.70
CA ASN A 129 -3.28 -8.95 -4.45
C ASN A 129 -2.00 -8.12 -4.51
N THR A 130 -2.14 -6.80 -4.54
CA THR A 130 -1.02 -5.86 -4.71
C THR A 130 -1.06 -4.80 -3.63
N THR A 131 0.09 -4.55 -3.00
CA THR A 131 0.26 -3.46 -2.05
C THR A 131 1.06 -2.35 -2.72
N ARG A 132 0.49 -1.14 -2.70
CA ARG A 132 1.15 0.08 -3.14
C ARG A 132 1.92 0.68 -1.98
N PHE A 133 3.20 0.88 -2.20
CA PHE A 133 4.11 1.58 -1.33
C PHE A 133 4.54 2.88 -1.96
N ILE A 134 4.82 3.87 -1.13
CA ILE A 134 5.41 5.14 -1.54
C ILE A 134 6.76 5.34 -0.88
N ILE A 135 7.65 5.96 -1.64
CA ILE A 135 8.99 6.32 -1.21
C ILE A 135 8.91 7.76 -0.74
N ILE A 136 9.21 7.99 0.53
CA ILE A 136 9.24 9.30 1.15
C ILE A 136 10.66 9.79 1.40
N GLY A 137 10.84 11.10 1.27
CA GLY A 137 12.13 11.76 1.45
C GLY A 137 11.96 13.28 1.49
N GLN A 138 13.08 14.00 1.46
CA GLN A 138 13.08 15.47 1.36
C GLN A 138 13.23 15.97 -0.08
N GLN A 139 13.58 15.08 -0.99
CA GLN A 139 13.87 15.42 -2.38
C GLN A 139 12.57 15.56 -3.18
N SER A 140 12.64 16.23 -4.33
CA SER A 140 11.57 16.25 -5.32
C SER A 140 12.21 15.88 -6.65
N PRO A 141 11.84 14.75 -7.26
CA PRO A 141 12.39 14.34 -8.54
C PRO A 141 11.97 15.33 -9.64
N SER A 142 12.74 15.37 -10.72
CA SER A 142 12.37 16.12 -11.93
C SER A 142 11.32 15.37 -12.75
N PRO A 143 10.55 16.06 -13.61
CA PRO A 143 9.57 15.42 -14.48
C PRO A 143 10.18 14.32 -15.35
N THR A 144 9.49 13.19 -15.44
CA THR A 144 9.84 12.07 -16.31
C THR A 144 8.92 11.95 -17.53
N GLY A 145 7.76 12.63 -17.50
CA GLY A 145 6.72 12.55 -18.52
C GLY A 145 5.72 11.41 -18.30
N ASN A 146 5.96 10.55 -17.32
CA ASN A 146 5.01 9.55 -16.84
C ASN A 146 4.98 9.58 -15.31
N ASP A 147 4.50 10.70 -14.79
CA ASP A 147 4.51 11.03 -13.37
C ASP A 147 3.11 10.97 -12.76
N LYS A 148 3.08 10.95 -11.44
CA LYS A 148 1.89 11.13 -10.61
C LYS A 148 2.16 12.27 -9.64
N THR A 149 1.13 13.06 -9.35
CA THR A 149 1.17 14.10 -8.33
C THR A 149 0.18 13.76 -7.23
N SER A 150 0.64 13.73 -5.99
CA SER A 150 -0.20 13.52 -4.80
C SER A 150 -0.38 14.84 -4.06
N LEU A 151 -1.62 15.13 -3.68
CA LEU A 151 -1.97 16.31 -2.90
C LEU A 151 -2.99 16.00 -1.81
N VAL A 152 -2.99 16.85 -0.80
CA VAL A 152 -3.97 16.86 0.27
C VAL A 152 -4.67 18.20 0.26
N VAL A 153 -6.00 18.16 0.20
CA VAL A 153 -6.82 19.36 0.23
C VAL A 153 -7.89 19.26 1.30
N SER A 154 -8.25 20.38 1.92
CA SER A 154 -9.41 20.44 2.78
C SER A 154 -10.40 21.50 2.31
N THR A 155 -11.68 21.20 2.45
CA THR A 155 -12.76 22.11 2.09
C THR A 155 -13.82 22.12 3.17
N GLY A 156 -14.63 23.17 3.17
CA GLY A 156 -15.78 23.23 4.06
C GLY A 156 -16.83 22.19 3.68
N ASN A 157 -17.64 21.78 4.65
CA ASN A 157 -18.75 20.87 4.44
C ASN A 157 -19.98 21.60 3.86
N GLN A 158 -19.92 21.92 2.56
CA GLN A 158 -21.02 22.56 1.82
C GLN A 158 -21.31 21.82 0.50
N PRO A 159 -22.56 21.86 0.00
CA PRO A 159 -22.91 21.26 -1.28
C PRO A 159 -22.00 21.74 -2.43
N GLY A 160 -21.51 20.80 -3.24
CA GLY A 160 -20.64 21.09 -4.38
C GLY A 160 -19.18 21.41 -4.02
N ALA A 161 -18.78 21.34 -2.74
CA ALA A 161 -17.40 21.60 -2.32
C ALA A 161 -16.39 20.68 -3.00
N LEU A 162 -16.68 19.37 -3.06
CA LEU A 162 -15.82 18.41 -3.74
C LEU A 162 -15.78 18.65 -5.25
N HIS A 163 -16.92 18.91 -5.88
CA HIS A 163 -16.97 19.22 -7.32
C HIS A 163 -16.03 20.37 -7.70
N LYS A 164 -16.02 21.46 -6.91
CA LYS A 164 -15.13 22.61 -7.14
C LYS A 164 -13.64 22.27 -7.06
N ILE A 165 -13.28 21.23 -6.30
CA ILE A 165 -11.89 20.74 -6.21
C ILE A 165 -11.53 19.91 -7.44
N LEU A 166 -12.46 19.11 -7.95
CA LEU A 166 -12.21 18.18 -9.06
C LEU A 166 -12.34 18.85 -10.44
N GLU A 167 -13.16 19.90 -10.55
CA GLU A 167 -13.43 20.61 -11.79
C GLU A 167 -12.16 21.12 -12.51
N PRO A 168 -11.15 21.71 -11.82
CA PRO A 168 -9.92 22.14 -12.48
C PRO A 168 -9.22 20.99 -13.19
N PHE A 169 -9.07 19.82 -12.55
CA PHE A 169 -8.41 18.68 -13.17
C PHE A 169 -9.11 18.23 -14.45
N ALA A 170 -10.45 18.15 -14.43
CA ALA A 170 -11.22 17.82 -15.62
C ALA A 170 -11.07 18.86 -16.74
N LYS A 171 -11.09 20.17 -16.40
CA LYS A 171 -10.92 21.27 -17.35
C LYS A 171 -9.57 21.23 -18.07
N PHE A 172 -8.51 20.81 -17.37
CA PHE A 172 -7.17 20.65 -17.94
C PHE A 172 -6.90 19.26 -18.53
N GLY A 173 -7.90 18.36 -18.54
CA GLY A 173 -7.77 17.01 -19.10
C GLY A 173 -6.85 16.10 -18.29
N ILE A 174 -6.74 16.34 -16.98
CA ILE A 174 -5.85 15.60 -16.07
C ILE A 174 -6.60 14.41 -15.48
N GLY A 175 -6.06 13.20 -15.67
CA GLY A 175 -6.58 11.97 -15.08
C GLY A 175 -6.44 11.97 -13.56
N MET A 176 -7.46 11.47 -12.86
CA MET A 176 -7.41 11.21 -11.42
C MET A 176 -7.28 9.71 -11.18
N VAL A 177 -6.26 9.32 -10.43
CA VAL A 177 -5.93 7.91 -10.18
C VAL A 177 -6.53 7.43 -8.86
N HIS A 178 -6.58 8.30 -7.86
CA HIS A 178 -7.05 7.95 -6.53
C HIS A 178 -7.68 9.17 -5.84
N ILE A 179 -8.74 8.93 -5.08
CA ILE A 179 -9.32 9.91 -4.18
C ILE A 179 -9.83 9.22 -2.91
N GLU A 180 -9.38 9.70 -1.75
CA GLU A 180 -9.78 9.18 -0.45
C GLU A 180 -10.14 10.33 0.50
N SER A 181 -11.29 10.21 1.17
CA SER A 181 -11.77 11.21 2.13
C SER A 181 -11.46 10.79 3.56
N ARG A 182 -11.01 11.74 4.39
CA ARG A 182 -10.67 11.53 5.80
C ARG A 182 -11.27 12.62 6.67
N PRO A 183 -11.80 12.31 7.87
CA PRO A 183 -12.24 13.33 8.81
C PRO A 183 -11.03 14.14 9.30
N SER A 184 -11.13 15.46 9.28
CA SER A 184 -10.10 16.35 9.84
C SER A 184 -10.07 16.25 11.36
N ARG A 185 -8.87 16.18 11.95
CA ARG A 185 -8.69 16.26 13.40
C ARG A 185 -8.59 17.70 13.93
N GLN A 186 -8.59 18.70 13.05
CA GLN A 186 -8.35 20.11 13.40
C GLN A 186 -9.63 20.95 13.53
N GLY A 187 -10.77 20.49 13.01
CA GLY A 187 -12.06 21.20 13.11
C GLY A 187 -13.25 20.26 13.03
N LEU A 188 -14.34 20.57 13.76
CA LEU A 188 -15.60 19.82 13.66
C LEU A 188 -16.11 19.86 12.20
N TRP A 189 -16.32 18.69 11.60
CA TRP A 189 -16.94 18.49 10.28
C TRP A 189 -16.13 18.91 9.05
N ASP A 190 -14.86 19.27 9.18
CA ASP A 190 -14.00 19.47 8.01
C ASP A 190 -13.47 18.13 7.50
N TYR A 191 -13.48 17.94 6.18
CA TYR A 191 -12.92 16.76 5.52
C TYR A 191 -11.62 17.12 4.81
N VAL A 192 -10.72 16.15 4.80
CA VAL A 192 -9.48 16.20 4.05
C VAL A 192 -9.54 15.15 2.96
N PHE A 193 -9.17 15.52 1.74
CA PHE A 193 -9.12 14.64 0.59
C PHE A 193 -7.67 14.42 0.19
N PHE A 194 -7.28 13.15 0.12
CA PHE A 194 -6.05 12.71 -0.51
C PHE A 194 -6.36 12.42 -1.97
N ILE A 195 -5.66 13.08 -2.88
CA ILE A 195 -5.91 12.99 -4.31
C ILE A 195 -4.60 12.67 -5.01
N ASP A 196 -4.63 11.67 -5.88
CA ASP A 196 -3.56 11.39 -6.84
C ASP A 196 -4.04 11.70 -8.24
N ILE A 197 -3.25 12.47 -8.98
CA ILE A 197 -3.50 12.85 -10.37
C ILE A 197 -2.34 12.43 -11.26
N GLU A 198 -2.61 12.25 -12.54
CA GLU A 198 -1.58 12.00 -13.55
C GLU A 198 -0.85 13.30 -13.93
N GLY A 199 0.45 13.19 -14.20
CA GLY A 199 1.32 14.30 -14.55
C GLY A 199 2.12 14.86 -13.38
N HIS A 200 3.11 15.69 -13.71
CA HIS A 200 4.02 16.31 -12.77
C HIS A 200 3.58 17.74 -12.44
N SER A 201 3.81 18.22 -11.21
CA SER A 201 3.49 19.60 -10.81
C SER A 201 4.20 20.71 -11.61
N GLU A 202 5.21 20.36 -12.41
CA GLU A 202 5.92 21.30 -13.30
C GLU A 202 5.34 21.31 -14.73
N ASP A 203 4.45 20.37 -15.05
CA ASP A 203 3.72 20.38 -16.32
C ASP A 203 2.75 21.55 -16.33
N LYS A 204 2.75 22.34 -17.41
CA LYS A 204 1.97 23.59 -17.49
C LYS A 204 0.50 23.40 -17.14
N GLY A 205 -0.15 22.35 -17.65
CA GLY A 205 -1.56 22.07 -17.38
C GLY A 205 -1.80 21.67 -15.92
N VAL A 206 -0.92 20.85 -15.35
CA VAL A 206 -1.00 20.42 -13.94
C VAL A 206 -0.76 21.60 -13.00
N ALA A 207 0.28 22.39 -13.24
CA ALA A 207 0.56 23.60 -12.45
C ALA A 207 -0.64 24.55 -12.42
N GLN A 208 -1.26 24.82 -13.58
CA GLN A 208 -2.45 25.67 -13.67
C GLN A 208 -3.66 25.08 -12.93
N ALA A 209 -3.86 23.76 -13.00
CA ALA A 209 -4.90 23.08 -12.25
C ALA A 209 -4.68 23.19 -10.74
N LEU A 210 -3.45 22.94 -10.27
CA LEU A 210 -3.07 23.02 -8.86
C LEU A 210 -3.24 24.44 -8.29
N ASP A 211 -2.84 25.47 -9.03
CA ASP A 211 -3.06 26.87 -8.63
C ASP A 211 -4.56 27.19 -8.52
N THR A 212 -5.37 26.74 -9.49
CA THR A 212 -6.83 26.93 -9.44
C THR A 212 -7.45 26.23 -8.21
N VAL A 213 -7.01 25.01 -7.89
CA VAL A 213 -7.49 24.27 -6.71
C VAL A 213 -7.08 24.99 -5.43
N LYS A 214 -5.84 25.48 -5.35
CA LYS A 214 -5.30 26.17 -4.18
C LYS A 214 -6.13 27.40 -3.77
N ASP A 215 -6.68 28.12 -4.75
CA ASP A 215 -7.55 29.28 -4.51
C ASP A 215 -8.95 28.90 -3.99
N CYS A 216 -9.37 27.63 -4.16
CA CYS A 216 -10.72 27.16 -3.83
C CYS A 216 -10.81 26.39 -2.50
N VAL A 217 -9.69 26.12 -1.83
CA VAL A 217 -9.61 25.21 -0.68
C VAL A 217 -9.11 25.92 0.59
N LYS A 218 -9.49 25.39 1.76
CA LYS A 218 -9.03 25.90 3.05
C LYS A 218 -7.58 25.49 3.34
N MET A 219 -7.23 24.27 2.96
CA MET A 219 -5.88 23.73 3.06
C MET A 219 -5.49 23.14 1.72
N PHE A 220 -4.26 23.42 1.31
CA PHE A 220 -3.63 22.80 0.16
C PHE A 220 -2.23 22.37 0.57
N LYS A 221 -1.91 21.10 0.36
CA LYS A 221 -0.57 20.56 0.58
C LYS A 221 -0.20 19.64 -0.57
N LEU A 222 0.83 20.03 -1.31
CA LEU A 222 1.45 19.15 -2.29
C LEU A 222 2.31 18.13 -1.54
N LEU A 223 1.98 16.83 -1.65
CA LEU A 223 2.77 15.77 -1.05
C LEU A 223 3.97 15.41 -1.93
N GLY A 224 3.86 15.56 -3.24
CA GLY A 224 4.99 15.36 -4.16
C GLY A 224 4.52 15.01 -5.56
N SER A 225 5.45 15.15 -6.49
CA SER A 225 5.33 14.74 -7.88
C SER A 225 6.44 13.73 -8.14
N TYR A 226 6.12 12.57 -8.71
CA TYR A 226 7.05 11.45 -8.76
C TYR A 226 6.73 10.48 -9.90
N PRO A 227 7.72 9.67 -10.34
CA PRO A 227 7.50 8.71 -11.42
C PRO A 227 6.45 7.66 -11.03
N LYS A 228 5.55 7.34 -11.97
CA LYS A 228 4.55 6.27 -11.81
C LYS A 228 5.25 4.91 -11.65
N ALA A 229 4.71 4.04 -10.79
CA ALA A 229 5.23 2.68 -10.66
C ALA A 229 5.18 1.94 -12.00
N VAL A 230 6.23 1.16 -12.29
CA VAL A 230 6.23 0.14 -13.34
C VAL A 230 6.05 -1.20 -12.64
N LEU A 231 4.96 -1.90 -12.93
CA LEU A 231 4.66 -3.26 -12.45
C LEU A 231 5.56 -4.31 -13.11
#